data_AF-A0A450UGW8-F1
#
_entry.id   AF-A0A450UGW8-F1
#
_cell.length_a   1.000
_cell.length_b   1.000
_cell.length_c   1.000
_cell.angle_alpha   90.00
_cell.angle_beta   90.00
_cell.angle_gamma   90.00
#
_symmetry.space_group_name_H-M   'P 1'
#
loop_
_entity.id
_entity.type
_entity.pdbx_description
1 polymer ?
#
loop_
_entity_poly.entity_id
_entity_poly.type
_entity_poly.pdbx_seq_one_letter_code
_entity_poly.pdbx_strand_id
1 'polypeptide(L)'
;MTVKFLTIIATLATVVGTIVAVLTYIKTPIENTELAARETSKSGQTSQPQEAASNGEQKSEMEHLFDLLKEADTFFKVGLFEKAASEYEKATHFIPDWAWEHVDSQILEAAREDKNKEPQRASRKYQNFFSPLREK
;
A
#
# COMPACT_ATOMS: atom_id res chain seq x y z
N MET A 1 -19.60 37.47 -37.34
CA MET A 1 -19.31 36.08 -36.87
C MET A 1 -18.05 35.99 -35.98
N THR A 2 -17.64 37.07 -35.30
CA THR A 2 -16.33 37.15 -34.61
C THR A 2 -16.40 37.05 -33.08
N VAL A 3 -17.59 37.21 -32.48
CA VAL A 3 -17.73 37.31 -31.01
C VAL A 3 -17.71 35.94 -30.31
N LYS A 4 -18.15 34.86 -30.99
CA LYS A 4 -18.25 33.51 -30.41
C LYS A 4 -16.88 32.82 -30.21
N PHE A 5 -15.85 33.22 -30.97
CA PHE A 5 -14.52 32.62 -30.87
C PHE A 5 -13.74 33.11 -29.62
N LEU A 6 -13.93 34.37 -29.21
CA LEU A 6 -13.26 34.89 -28.00
C LEU A 6 -13.74 34.20 -26.72
N THR A 7 -15.02 33.86 -26.63
CA THR A 7 -15.60 33.25 -25.43
C THR A 7 -15.04 31.84 -25.19
N ILE A 8 -14.80 31.07 -26.26
CA ILE A 8 -14.24 29.71 -26.19
C ILE A 8 -12.78 29.73 -25.71
N ILE A 9 -11.98 30.70 -26.18
CA ILE A 9 -10.58 30.84 -25.77
C ILE A 9 -10.49 31.19 -24.28
N ALA A 10 -11.38 32.06 -23.78
CA ALA A 10 -11.41 32.43 -22.37
C ALA A 10 -11.76 31.24 -21.45
N THR A 11 -12.61 30.31 -21.89
CA THR A 11 -12.98 29.14 -21.07
C THR A 11 -11.84 28.11 -20.98
N LEU A 12 -11.09 27.92 -22.07
CA LEU A 12 -9.93 27.02 -22.08
C LEU A 12 -8.81 27.48 -21.13
N ALA A 13 -8.57 28.79 -21.04
CA ALA A 13 -7.52 29.33 -20.17
C ALA A 13 -7.78 29.02 -18.68
N THR A 14 -9.04 29.08 -18.23
CA THR A 14 -9.42 28.80 -16.85
C THR A 14 -9.24 27.32 -16.48
N VAL A 15 -9.55 26.41 -17.41
CA VAL A 15 -9.41 24.96 -17.19
C VAL A 15 -7.94 24.55 -17.13
N VAL A 16 -7.07 25.16 -17.95
CA VAL A 16 -5.63 24.89 -17.89
C VAL A 16 -5.02 25.42 -16.58
N GLY A 17 -5.45 26.59 -16.11
CA GLY A 17 -4.98 27.16 -14.85
C GLY A 17 -5.26 26.29 -13.62
N THR A 18 -6.44 25.66 -13.55
CA THR A 18 -6.79 24.78 -12.42
C THR A 18 -6.00 23.48 -12.44
N ILE A 19 -5.73 22.91 -13.62
CA ILE A 19 -4.92 21.69 -13.75
C ILE A 19 -3.48 21.92 -13.27
N VAL A 20 -2.87 23.06 -13.61
CA VAL A 20 -1.49 23.38 -13.19
C VAL A 20 -1.39 23.57 -11.67
N ALA A 21 -2.38 24.20 -11.03
CA ALA A 21 -2.39 24.41 -9.57
C ALA A 21 -2.53 23.09 -8.77
N VAL A 22 -3.29 22.12 -9.29
CA VAL A 22 -3.41 20.79 -8.66
C VAL A 22 -2.10 20.00 -8.80
N LEU A 23 -1.43 20.10 -9.94
CA LEU A 23 -0.15 19.42 -10.16
C LEU A 23 0.99 19.97 -9.30
N THR A 24 1.02 21.27 -8.99
CA THR A 24 2.01 21.84 -8.07
C THR A 24 1.71 21.51 -6.61
N TYR A 25 0.43 21.39 -6.23
CA TYR A 25 0.04 21.03 -4.87
C TYR A 25 0.43 19.58 -4.49
N ILE A 26 0.47 18.66 -5.46
CA ILE A 26 0.84 17.25 -5.21
C ILE A 26 2.37 17.05 -5.09
N LYS A 27 3.17 18.05 -5.47
CA LYS A 27 4.64 17.98 -5.48
C LYS A 27 5.28 18.54 -4.20
N THR A 28 4.72 18.23 -3.04
CA THR A 28 5.47 18.38 -1.79
C THR A 28 6.34 17.13 -1.59
N PRO A 29 7.68 17.26 -1.53
CA PRO A 29 8.55 16.13 -1.25
C PRO A 29 8.34 15.70 0.20
N ILE A 30 7.99 14.43 0.40
CA ILE A 30 8.11 13.76 1.70
C ILE A 30 9.61 13.65 1.96
N GLU A 31 10.13 14.50 2.82
CA GLU A 31 11.49 14.38 3.34
C GLU A 31 11.55 13.10 4.18
N ASN A 32 12.23 12.10 3.63
CA ASN A 32 12.57 10.88 4.34
C ASN A 32 13.64 11.22 5.39
N THR A 33 13.25 11.24 6.65
CA THR A 33 14.19 11.25 7.78
C THR A 33 14.76 9.84 7.92
N GLU A 34 15.82 9.58 7.17
CA GLU A 34 16.75 8.48 7.41
C GLU A 34 17.64 8.87 8.60
N LEU A 35 17.47 8.22 9.75
CA LEU A 35 18.48 8.26 10.81
C LEU A 35 18.56 6.88 11.47
N ALA A 36 19.67 6.22 11.12
CA ALA A 36 20.20 5.01 11.68
C ALA A 36 20.32 5.05 13.22
N ALA A 37 20.11 3.90 13.86
CA ALA A 37 21.08 3.38 14.84
C ALA A 37 20.73 1.95 15.32
N ARG A 38 21.61 1.02 14.91
CA ARG A 38 22.28 -0.01 15.73
C ARG A 38 21.49 -1.06 16.50
N GLU A 39 21.65 -2.28 15.99
CA GLU A 39 22.23 -3.44 16.68
C GLU A 39 22.16 -3.48 18.22
N THR A 40 21.44 -4.47 18.75
CA THR A 40 22.05 -5.34 19.76
C THR A 40 21.69 -6.80 19.48
N SER A 41 22.74 -7.54 19.19
CA SER A 41 22.82 -8.99 19.26
C SER A 41 22.55 -9.47 20.69
N LYS A 42 21.71 -10.50 20.87
CA LYS A 42 22.00 -11.56 21.85
C LYS A 42 21.22 -12.84 21.60
N SER A 43 21.98 -13.83 21.11
CA SER A 43 21.84 -15.25 21.41
C SER A 43 21.46 -15.52 22.87
N GLY A 44 20.51 -16.42 23.07
CA GLY A 44 20.19 -17.01 24.36
C GLY A 44 18.97 -17.92 24.30
N GLN A 45 19.20 -19.23 24.09
CA GLN A 45 18.29 -20.28 24.55
C GLN A 45 17.84 -19.98 25.99
N THR A 46 16.58 -20.20 26.34
CA THR A 46 16.13 -21.08 27.44
C THR A 46 14.60 -20.99 27.59
N SER A 47 13.97 -22.15 27.42
CA SER A 47 12.74 -22.66 28.06
C SER A 47 11.52 -21.74 28.26
N GLN A 48 10.42 -22.20 27.64
CA GLN A 48 9.01 -21.98 28.00
C GLN A 48 8.77 -21.65 29.48
N PRO A 49 7.83 -20.72 29.79
CA PRO A 49 6.41 -20.93 29.46
C PRO A 49 5.75 -19.69 28.85
N GLN A 50 5.37 -19.76 27.57
CA GLN A 50 4.69 -18.66 26.87
C GLN A 50 3.41 -19.15 26.21
N GLU A 51 2.35 -19.30 27.00
CA GLU A 51 0.99 -19.54 26.50
C GLU A 51 0.11 -18.28 26.61
N ALA A 52 0.61 -17.21 27.27
CA ALA A 52 -0.11 -15.94 27.45
C ALA A 52 0.44 -14.77 26.61
N ALA A 53 1.72 -14.78 26.23
CA ALA A 53 2.33 -13.73 25.39
C ALA A 53 1.96 -13.84 23.90
N SER A 54 1.86 -15.09 23.41
CA SER A 54 1.53 -15.41 22.01
C SER A 54 0.18 -14.83 21.55
N ASN A 55 -0.80 -14.73 22.45
CA ASN A 55 -2.14 -14.25 22.08
C ASN A 55 -2.21 -12.73 21.92
N GLY A 56 -1.34 -11.98 22.61
CA GLY A 56 -1.28 -10.52 22.52
C GLY A 56 -0.59 -10.05 21.24
N GLU A 57 0.54 -10.67 20.91
CA GLU A 57 1.33 -10.32 19.72
C GLU A 57 0.58 -10.65 18.42
N GLN A 58 -0.02 -11.84 18.31
CA GLN A 58 -0.80 -12.23 17.13
C GLN A 58 -2.02 -11.33 16.90
N LYS A 59 -2.65 -10.84 17.97
CA LYS A 59 -3.76 -9.89 17.86
C LYS A 59 -3.28 -8.55 17.28
N SER A 60 -2.14 -8.05 17.75
CA SER A 60 -1.55 -6.80 17.26
C SER A 60 -1.11 -6.91 15.80
N GLU A 61 -0.52 -8.03 15.40
CA GLU A 61 -0.11 -8.28 14.01
C GLU A 61 -1.31 -8.33 13.05
N MET A 62 -2.40 -9.00 13.46
CA MET A 62 -3.65 -9.01 12.70
C MET A 62 -4.27 -7.62 12.57
N GLU A 63 -4.28 -6.81 13.63
CA GLU A 63 -4.75 -5.43 13.55
C GLU A 63 -3.92 -4.61 12.55
N HIS A 64 -2.59 -4.70 12.62
CA HIS A 64 -1.69 -4.04 11.67
C HIS A 64 -1.89 -4.52 10.22
N LEU A 65 -2.09 -5.82 10.01
CA LEU A 65 -2.42 -6.40 8.71
C LEU A 65 -3.67 -5.73 8.12
N PHE A 66 -4.77 -5.68 8.88
CA PHE A 66 -6.04 -5.13 8.39
C PHE A 66 -5.97 -3.62 8.15
N ASP A 67 -5.24 -2.86 8.98
CA ASP A 67 -5.05 -1.43 8.77
C ASP A 67 -4.30 -1.16 7.44
N LEU A 68 -3.22 -1.90 7.17
CA LEU A 68 -2.48 -1.80 5.92
C LEU A 68 -3.35 -2.19 4.71
N LEU A 69 -4.16 -3.25 4.82
CA LEU A 69 -5.07 -3.66 3.76
C LEU A 69 -6.14 -2.59 3.46
N LYS A 70 -6.67 -1.95 4.49
CA LYS A 70 -7.66 -0.86 4.36
C LYS A 70 -7.05 0.38 3.70
N GLU A 71 -5.83 0.74 4.08
CA GLU A 71 -5.11 1.85 3.45
C GLU A 71 -4.79 1.53 1.98
N ALA A 72 -4.30 0.32 1.70
CA ALA A 72 -4.03 -0.15 0.34
C ALA A 72 -5.28 -0.12 -0.54
N ASP A 73 -6.43 -0.59 -0.03
CA ASP A 73 -7.72 -0.52 -0.72
C ASP A 73 -8.14 0.93 -1.01
N THR A 74 -7.85 1.84 -0.09
CA THR A 74 -8.17 3.26 -0.25
C THR A 74 -7.34 3.84 -1.39
N PHE A 75 -6.02 3.61 -1.41
CA PHE A 75 -5.14 4.01 -2.50
C PHE A 75 -5.57 3.39 -3.84
N PHE A 76 -5.95 2.12 -3.85
CA PHE A 76 -6.41 1.45 -5.05
C PHE A 76 -7.68 2.10 -5.63
N LYS A 77 -8.67 2.39 -4.78
CA LYS A 77 -9.95 3.00 -5.19
C LYS A 77 -9.76 4.40 -5.79
N VAL A 78 -8.78 5.17 -5.30
CA VAL A 78 -8.47 6.51 -5.82
C VAL A 78 -7.46 6.49 -6.99
N GLY A 79 -7.05 5.30 -7.45
CA GLY A 79 -6.14 5.14 -8.59
C GLY A 79 -4.66 5.35 -8.29
N LEU A 80 -4.27 5.47 -7.01
CA LEU A 80 -2.87 5.59 -6.57
C LEU A 80 -2.20 4.21 -6.47
N PHE A 81 -2.05 3.54 -7.60
CA PHE A 81 -1.67 2.13 -7.65
C PHE A 81 -0.26 1.82 -7.11
N GLU A 82 0.71 2.72 -7.26
CA GLU A 82 2.06 2.50 -6.68
C GLU A 82 2.02 2.46 -5.16
N LYS A 83 1.27 3.39 -4.55
CA LYS A 83 1.05 3.43 -3.10
C LYS A 83 0.26 2.21 -2.65
N ALA A 84 -0.80 1.84 -3.37
CA ALA A 84 -1.60 0.65 -3.07
C ALA A 84 -0.73 -0.61 -3.06
N ALA A 85 0.06 -0.85 -4.12
CA ALA A 85 0.95 -1.99 -4.20
C ALA A 85 2.01 -2.00 -3.08
N SER A 86 2.50 -0.82 -2.69
CA SER A 86 3.44 -0.68 -1.57
C SER A 86 2.81 -1.07 -0.22
N GLU A 87 1.61 -0.57 0.09
CA GLU A 87 0.92 -0.92 1.34
C GLU A 87 0.51 -2.40 1.37
N TYR A 88 0.08 -2.96 0.23
CA TYR A 88 -0.15 -4.40 0.11
C TYR A 88 1.11 -5.22 0.37
N GLU A 89 2.25 -4.81 -0.17
CA GLU A 89 3.50 -5.54 0.09
C GLU A 89 3.87 -5.50 1.57
N LYS A 90 3.72 -4.34 2.24
CA LYS A 90 3.94 -4.25 3.68
C LYS A 90 3.04 -5.20 4.46
N ALA A 91 1.77 -5.30 4.08
CA ALA A 91 0.80 -6.20 4.70
C ALA A 91 1.29 -7.66 4.68
N THR A 92 2.10 -8.07 3.69
CA THR A 92 2.64 -9.45 3.63
C THR A 92 3.55 -9.80 4.80
N HIS A 93 4.15 -8.83 5.47
CA HIS A 93 5.00 -9.06 6.65
C HIS A 93 4.22 -9.35 7.94
N PHE A 94 2.91 -9.10 7.93
CA PHE A 94 2.03 -9.29 9.09
C PHE A 94 1.04 -10.45 8.88
N ILE A 95 1.27 -11.28 7.86
CA ILE A 95 0.47 -12.49 7.65
C ILE A 95 0.91 -13.52 8.71
N PRO A 96 -0.01 -13.96 9.59
CA PRO A 96 0.33 -14.94 10.60
C PRO A 96 0.62 -16.30 9.95
N ASP A 97 1.47 -17.11 10.57
CA ASP A 97 1.93 -18.41 10.05
C ASP A 97 0.78 -19.31 9.56
N TRP A 98 -0.31 -19.40 10.33
CA TRP A 98 -1.49 -20.20 9.99
C TRP A 98 -2.24 -19.72 8.75
N ALA A 99 -2.09 -18.44 8.36
CA ALA A 99 -2.78 -17.87 7.21
C ALA A 99 -2.04 -18.12 5.89
N TRP A 100 -0.74 -18.47 5.94
CA TRP A 100 0.05 -18.75 4.74
C TRP A 100 -0.47 -19.96 3.94
N GLU A 101 -1.11 -20.92 4.60
CA GLU A 101 -1.73 -22.09 3.95
C GLU A 101 -2.95 -21.73 3.09
N HIS A 102 -3.51 -20.53 3.29
CA HIS A 102 -4.73 -20.07 2.62
C HIS A 102 -4.47 -19.07 1.49
N VAL A 103 -3.22 -18.71 1.24
CA VAL A 103 -2.83 -17.74 0.20
C VAL A 103 -1.91 -18.39 -0.82
N ASP A 104 -1.94 -17.87 -2.06
CA ASP A 104 -1.15 -18.42 -3.16
C ASP A 104 0.16 -17.63 -3.34
N SER A 105 1.28 -18.27 -3.00
CA SER A 105 2.63 -17.69 -3.15
C SER A 105 2.98 -17.31 -4.59
N GLN A 106 2.41 -17.98 -5.60
CA GLN A 106 2.65 -17.64 -7.01
C GLN A 106 2.01 -16.29 -7.37
N ILE A 107 0.85 -15.98 -6.79
CA ILE A 107 0.20 -14.68 -6.98
C ILE A 107 1.04 -13.58 -6.34
N LEU A 108 1.62 -13.85 -5.16
CA LEU A 108 2.49 -12.90 -4.46
C LEU A 108 3.75 -12.58 -5.27
N GLU A 109 4.46 -13.60 -5.76
CA GLU A 109 5.65 -13.40 -6.59
C GLU A 109 5.30 -12.64 -7.88
N ALA A 110 4.23 -13.03 -8.55
CA ALA A 110 3.76 -12.34 -9.74
C ALA A 110 3.36 -10.87 -9.45
N ALA A 111 2.91 -10.55 -8.23
CA ALA A 111 2.61 -9.17 -7.83
C ALA A 111 3.90 -8.36 -7.62
N ARG A 112 4.92 -8.94 -6.99
CA ARG A 112 6.24 -8.32 -6.75
C ARG A 112 6.96 -7.98 -8.06
N GLU A 113 6.91 -8.88 -9.04
CA GLU A 113 7.51 -8.64 -10.37
C GLU A 113 6.89 -7.44 -11.10
N ASP A 114 5.57 -7.28 -10.96
CA ASP A 114 4.81 -6.21 -11.62
C ASP A 114 4.90 -4.89 -10.86
N LYS A 115 5.23 -4.88 -9.56
CA LYS A 115 5.10 -3.71 -8.67
C LYS A 115 5.66 -2.42 -9.27
N ASN A 116 6.85 -2.50 -9.86
CA ASN A 116 7.55 -1.34 -10.42
C ASN A 116 7.29 -1.10 -11.92
N LYS A 117 6.71 -2.08 -12.63
CA LYS A 117 6.48 -2.04 -14.09
C LYS A 117 5.04 -1.69 -14.42
N GLU A 118 4.11 -2.33 -13.71
CA GLU A 118 2.67 -2.26 -13.91
C GLU A 118 1.97 -2.21 -12.53
N PRO A 119 2.08 -1.10 -11.77
CA PRO A 119 1.61 -1.02 -10.38
C PRO A 119 0.11 -1.30 -10.23
N GLN A 120 -0.69 -0.96 -11.25
CA GLN A 120 -2.12 -1.29 -11.29
C GLN A 120 -2.34 -2.81 -11.33
N ARG A 121 -1.57 -3.53 -12.15
CA ARG A 121 -1.64 -4.97 -12.29
C ARG A 121 -1.13 -5.66 -11.03
N ALA A 122 -0.02 -5.18 -10.46
CA ALA A 122 0.49 -5.62 -9.18
C ALA A 122 -0.56 -5.47 -8.06
N SER A 123 -1.20 -4.30 -7.95
CA SER A 123 -2.23 -4.06 -6.93
C SER A 123 -3.42 -5.03 -7.05
N ARG A 124 -3.87 -5.35 -8.27
CA ARG A 124 -4.93 -6.35 -8.50
C ARG A 124 -4.48 -7.75 -8.07
N LYS A 125 -3.24 -8.13 -8.37
CA LYS A 125 -2.68 -9.42 -7.93
C LYS A 125 -2.62 -9.48 -6.40
N TYR A 126 -2.19 -8.41 -5.73
CA TYR A 126 -2.23 -8.32 -4.27
C TYR A 126 -3.66 -8.43 -3.72
N GLN A 127 -4.65 -7.77 -4.32
CA GLN A 127 -6.05 -7.94 -3.92
C GLN A 127 -6.51 -9.40 -3.99
N ASN A 128 -6.16 -10.09 -5.08
CA ASN A 128 -6.46 -11.50 -5.24
C ASN A 128 -5.73 -12.37 -4.21
N PHE A 129 -4.46 -12.06 -3.93
CA PHE A 129 -3.66 -12.76 -2.93
C PHE A 129 -4.27 -12.64 -1.52
N PHE A 130 -4.78 -11.45 -1.14
CA PHE A 130 -5.39 -11.22 0.17
C PHE A 130 -6.88 -11.58 0.25
N SER A 131 -7.56 -11.89 -0.86
CA SER A 131 -8.99 -12.22 -0.89
C SER A 131 -9.37 -13.35 0.10
N PRO A 132 -8.64 -14.47 0.19
CA PRO A 132 -8.95 -15.54 1.14
C PRO A 132 -8.89 -15.12 2.63
N LEU A 133 -8.14 -14.06 2.94
CA LEU A 133 -7.98 -13.57 4.31
C LEU A 133 -9.06 -12.56 4.72
N ARG A 134 -9.89 -12.10 3.77
CA ARG A 134 -10.94 -11.08 3.98
C ARG A 134 -12.35 -11.67 4.11
N GLU A 135 -12.55 -12.91 3.67
CA GLU A 135 -13.87 -13.55 3.56
C GLU A 135 -14.25 -14.40 4.79
N LYS A 136 -13.57 -14.25 5.93
CA LYS A 136 -13.83 -15.02 7.16
C LYS A 136 -14.70 -14.26 8.18
#